data_AF-A0A238JDW3-F1
#
_entry.id   AF-A0A238JDW3-F1
#
_cell.length_a   1.000
_cell.length_b   1.000
_cell.length_c   1.000
_cell.angle_alpha   90.00
_cell.angle_beta   90.00
_cell.angle_gamma   90.00
#
_symmetry.space_group_name_H-M   'P 1'
#
loop_
_entity.id
_entity.type
_entity.pdbx_description
1 polymer ?
#
loop_
_entity_poly.entity_id
_entity_poly.type
_entity_poly.pdbx_seq_one_letter_code
_entity_poly.pdbx_strand_id
1 'polypeptide(L)' 'MKAILISAALTLVPALGYAQCSSQHAMSCAEGMVYDETTNSCKAVSS' A
#
# COMPACT_ATOMS: atom_id res chain seq x y z
N MET A 1 27.57 -9.49 24.71
CA MET A 1 28.40 -8.95 23.59
C MET A 1 27.99 -9.45 22.20
N LYS A 2 27.34 -10.61 22.02
CA LYS A 2 26.87 -11.06 20.69
C LYS A 2 25.65 -10.30 20.16
N ALA A 3 24.70 -9.95 21.02
CA ALA A 3 23.43 -9.32 20.59
C ALA A 3 23.60 -7.91 20.00
N ILE A 4 24.57 -7.13 20.51
CA ILE A 4 24.79 -5.73 20.09
C ILE A 4 25.31 -5.65 18.64
N LEU A 5 26.20 -6.59 18.27
CA LEU A 5 26.74 -6.66 16.92
C LEU A 5 25.67 -7.05 15.89
N ILE A 6 24.75 -7.94 16.28
CA ILE A 6 23.66 -8.40 15.43
C ILE A 6 22.67 -7.27 15.17
N SER A 7 22.30 -6.49 16.20
CA SER A 7 21.42 -5.32 16.03
C SER A 7 22.01 -4.23 15.13
N ALA A 8 23.34 -4.00 15.20
CA ALA A 8 24.00 -3.01 14.35
C ALA A 8 24.04 -3.42 12.87
N ALA A 9 24.07 -4.73 12.58
CA ALA A 9 23.97 -5.22 11.22
C ALA A 9 22.54 -5.11 10.66
N LEU A 10 21.53 -5.30 11.51
CA LEU A 10 20.11 -5.27 11.12
C LEU A 10 19.60 -3.86 10.75
N THR A 11 20.22 -2.79 11.26
CA THR A 11 19.84 -1.40 10.93
C THR A 11 20.25 -0.97 9.51
N LEU A 12 21.13 -1.72 8.84
CA LEU A 12 21.53 -1.49 7.44
C LEU A 12 20.59 -2.17 6.43
N VAL A 13 19.75 -3.09 6.89
CA VAL A 13 18.83 -3.89 6.05
C VAL A 13 17.71 -3.04 5.39
N PRO A 14 17.13 -2.01 6.03
CA PRO A 14 16.09 -1.19 5.40
C PRO A 14 16.57 -0.41 4.16
N ALA A 15 17.88 -0.20 3.99
CA ALA A 15 18.43 0.53 2.86
C ALA A 15 18.42 -0.27 1.53
N LEU A 16 18.24 -1.59 1.60
CA LEU A 16 18.27 -2.49 0.43
C LEU A 16 16.89 -3.02 0.03
N GLY A 17 15.85 -2.74 0.83
CA GLY A 17 14.51 -3.28 0.64
C GLY A 17 13.48 -2.20 0.38
N TYR A 18 13.32 -1.79 -0.88
CA TYR A 18 12.10 -1.09 -1.29
C TYR A 18 11.07 -2.15 -1.67
N ALA A 19 10.01 -2.30 -0.87
CA ALA A 19 8.85 -3.05 -1.32
C ALA A 19 8.31 -2.34 -2.58
N GLN A 20 8.34 -3.04 -3.72
CA GLN A 20 7.69 -2.58 -4.93
C GLN A 20 6.19 -2.72 -4.70
N CYS A 21 5.58 -1.70 -4.11
CA CYS A 21 4.14 -1.65 -3.91
C CYS A 21 3.50 -1.57 -5.30
N SER A 22 3.24 -2.71 -5.93
CA SER A 22 2.41 -2.82 -7.13
C SER A 22 0.95 -2.67 -6.70
N SER A 23 0.61 -1.54 -6.09
CA SER A 23 -0.72 -1.25 -5.59
C SER A 23 -1.62 -0.77 -6.72
N GLN A 24 -1.87 -1.63 -7.71
CA GLN A 24 -3.20 -1.66 -8.32
C GLN A 24 -4.02 -2.67 -7.51
N HIS A 25 -4.26 -2.33 -6.24
CA HIS A 25 -5.33 -2.99 -5.53
C HIS A 25 -6.60 -2.64 -6.29
N ALA A 26 -7.32 -3.65 -6.79
CA ALA A 26 -8.68 -3.46 -7.23
C ALA A 26 -9.48 -2.96 -6.01
N MET A 27 -9.50 -1.65 -5.80
CA MET A 27 -10.26 -1.03 -4.72
C MET A 27 -11.72 -1.08 -5.17
N SER A 28 -12.47 -2.00 -4.59
CA SER A 28 -13.92 -1.97 -4.69
C SER A 28 -14.40 -0.68 -4.04
N CYS A 29 -15.24 0.07 -4.75
CA CYS A 29 -15.93 1.20 -4.14
C CYS A 29 -16.80 0.71 -2.96
N ALA A 30 -17.08 1.59 -1.99
CA ALA A 30 -17.96 1.27 -0.88
C ALA A 30 -19.35 0.79 -1.38
N GLU A 31 -20.08 0.05 -0.54
CA GLU A 31 -21.43 -0.41 -0.88
C GLU A 31 -22.31 0.76 -1.36
N GLY A 32 -23.04 0.55 -2.47
CA GLY A 32 -23.87 1.59 -3.07
C GLY A 32 -23.11 2.66 -3.85
N MET A 33 -21.84 2.43 -4.18
CA MET A 33 -21.03 3.31 -5.03
C MET A 33 -20.53 2.59 -6.29
N VAL A 34 -20.37 3.32 -7.39
CA VAL A 34 -19.79 2.86 -8.66
C VAL A 34 -18.53 3.66 -9.00
N TYR A 35 -17.52 3.01 -9.55
CA TYR A 35 -16.32 3.68 -10.02
C TYR A 35 -16.61 4.47 -11.30
N ASP A 36 -16.32 5.76 -11.29
CA ASP A 36 -16.39 6.64 -12.44
C ASP A 36 -14.98 6.93 -12.95
N GLU A 37 -14.64 6.37 -14.12
CA GLU A 37 -13.35 6.54 -14.78
C GLU A 37 -13.09 7.99 -15.22
N THR A 38 -14.15 8.77 -15.47
CA THR A 38 -14.06 10.15 -15.94
C THR A 38 -13.54 11.07 -14.84
N THR A 39 -14.05 10.89 -13.63
CA THR A 39 -13.65 11.69 -12.45
C THR A 39 -12.62 10.97 -11.58
N ASN A 40 -12.23 9.76 -11.97
CA ASN A 40 -11.33 8.87 -11.22
C ASN A 40 -11.77 8.68 -9.76
N SER A 41 -13.09 8.60 -9.53
CA SER A 41 -13.68 8.61 -8.18
C SER A 41 -14.87 7.66 -8.06
N CYS A 42 -15.15 7.20 -6.84
CA CYS A 42 -16.37 6.44 -6.56
C CYS A 42 -17.55 7.40 -6.37
N LYS A 43 -18.64 7.20 -7.11
CA LYS A 43 -19.88 7.99 -7.03
C LYS A 43 -21.02 7.15 -6.49
N ALA A 44 -21.95 7.76 -5.75
CA ALA A 44 -23.14 7.07 -5.27
C ALA A 44 -24.02 6.64 -6.44
N VAL A 45 -24.57 5.43 -6.36
CA VAL A 45 -25.58 4.98 -7.32
C VAL A 45 -26.88 5.73 -7.00
N SER A 46 -27.15 6.81 -7.72
CA SER A 46 -28.41 7.55 -7.59
C SER A 46 -29.56 6.68 -8.13
N SER A 47 -30.54 6.38 -7.27
CA SER A 47 -31.79 5.69 -7.62
C SER A 47 -32.82 6.63 -8.24
#